data_AF-L0AY00-F1
#
_entry.id   AF-L0AY00-F1
#
_cell.length_a   1.000
_cell.length_b   1.000
_cell.length_c   1.000
_cell.angle_alpha   90.00
_cell.angle_beta   90.00
_cell.angle_gamma   90.00
#
_symmetry.space_group_name_H-M   'P 1'
#
loop_
_entity.id
_entity.type
_entity.pdbx_description
1 polymer ?
#
loop_
_entity_poly.entity_id
_entity_poly.type
_entity_poly.pdbx_seq_one_letter_code
_entity_poly.pdbx_strand_id
1 'polypeptide(L)'
;MNLTFHNSKHNANNDDKKYCCSYHSYNGGKRISVSKQEVSCTSHNTGSTSFFQHTVNSGSRVRLAAIKYYGIRTPRKRINIDSLKLPTKESAKVTVYTFYSLERNPVLIYVDFKGGIATTGWYRKGDSSAGDNEEWTEVKDLKDKAPDKLTNPTGCNSEGFKELADKLKDLGCKGLEQCTAVRTLDPEHLGQNGVQREEVPAADLSDQVPDTESETKILLQGTPVAQMAEDAIDSEDKEEEEDGPEALPQVGGQDPGTVGGTSDLEALALQIKDALGLSDLDTIFAVICGGLTKVGLTSATTYLAVWKLYKFCKSLRKDPWVRQI
;
A
#
# COMPACT_ATOMS: atom_id res chain seq x y z
N MET A 1 0.36 13.25 22.43
CA MET A 1 0.57 12.89 21.01
C MET A 1 -0.77 12.47 20.40
N ASN A 2 -1.01 12.82 19.14
CA ASN A 2 -2.22 12.51 18.38
C ASN A 2 -1.86 11.68 17.13
N LEU A 3 -2.20 10.39 17.13
CA LEU A 3 -1.96 9.40 16.08
C LEU A 3 -3.18 9.24 15.15
N THR A 4 -4.00 10.28 14.98
CA THR A 4 -5.10 10.25 14.01
C THR A 4 -4.54 10.38 12.60
N PHE A 5 -4.83 9.46 11.68
CA PHE A 5 -4.27 9.45 10.32
C PHE A 5 -4.30 10.82 9.62
N HIS A 6 -5.43 11.54 9.67
CA HIS A 6 -5.54 12.86 9.05
C HIS A 6 -4.62 13.91 9.71
N ASN A 7 -4.43 13.85 11.03
CA ASN A 7 -3.44 14.68 11.73
C ASN A 7 -2.01 14.30 11.32
N SER A 8 -1.73 13.00 11.17
CA SER A 8 -0.41 12.50 10.79
C SER A 8 -0.06 12.87 9.34
N LYS A 9 -0.96 12.62 8.39
CA LYS A 9 -0.82 12.99 6.98
C LYS A 9 -0.73 14.51 6.78
N HIS A 10 -1.57 15.29 7.45
CA HIS A 10 -1.51 16.76 7.35
C HIS A 10 -0.16 17.30 7.84
N ASN A 11 0.30 16.88 9.03
CA ASN A 11 1.52 17.43 9.62
C ASN A 11 2.80 16.90 8.98
N ALA A 12 2.83 15.70 8.41
CA ALA A 12 3.99 15.21 7.64
C ALA A 12 4.19 15.97 6.31
N ASN A 13 3.09 16.45 5.73
CA ASN A 13 3.05 17.17 4.45
C ASN A 13 3.10 18.71 4.62
N ASN A 14 3.18 19.21 5.86
CA ASN A 14 3.28 20.65 6.17
C ASN A 14 4.76 21.02 6.32
N ASP A 15 5.20 22.18 5.81
CA ASP A 15 6.62 22.60 5.77
C ASP A 15 7.31 22.54 7.14
N ASP A 16 6.58 22.94 8.19
CA ASP A 16 7.07 22.96 9.57
C ASP A 16 7.33 21.55 10.15
N LYS A 17 6.70 20.54 9.54
CA LYS A 17 6.65 19.12 9.92
C LYS A 17 6.35 18.84 11.40
N LYS A 18 5.66 19.76 12.08
CA LYS A 18 5.44 19.70 13.55
C LYS A 18 4.06 20.20 13.97
N TYR A 19 3.55 19.64 15.07
CA TYR A 19 2.33 20.11 15.75
C TYR A 19 2.47 20.19 17.28
N CYS A 20 1.44 20.76 17.90
CA CYS A 20 1.11 20.57 19.31
C CYS A 20 -0.42 20.51 19.47
N CYS A 21 -0.93 20.48 20.70
CA CYS A 21 -2.35 20.77 20.94
C CYS A 21 -2.65 22.25 20.61
N SER A 22 -3.89 22.58 20.24
CA SER A 22 -4.31 23.96 19.94
C SER A 22 -4.03 24.93 21.09
N TYR A 23 -4.22 24.50 22.34
CA TYR A 23 -3.87 25.25 23.56
C TYR A 23 -2.35 25.55 23.72
N HIS A 24 -1.51 25.12 22.78
CA HIS A 24 -0.04 25.30 22.80
C HIS A 24 0.52 25.87 21.49
N SER A 25 -0.30 26.16 20.47
CA SER A 25 0.20 26.73 19.20
C SER A 25 0.63 28.19 19.35
N TYR A 26 -0.06 28.97 20.17
CA TYR A 26 0.14 30.42 20.32
C TYR A 26 1.54 30.82 20.83
N ASN A 27 2.17 29.98 21.66
CA ASN A 27 3.46 30.29 22.29
C ASN A 27 4.65 29.64 21.54
N GLY A 28 4.56 29.50 20.21
CA GLY A 28 5.58 28.88 19.35
C GLY A 28 5.83 27.38 19.61
N GLY A 29 5.06 26.74 20.50
CA GLY A 29 5.36 25.47 21.14
C GLY A 29 5.08 24.21 20.31
N LYS A 30 5.43 24.17 19.02
CA LYS A 30 5.33 22.97 18.17
C LYS A 30 6.35 21.89 18.64
N ARG A 31 5.90 20.97 19.49
CA ARG A 31 6.75 19.99 20.24
C ARG A 31 6.77 18.56 19.70
N ILE A 32 5.91 18.23 18.73
CA ILE A 32 5.86 16.90 18.11
C ILE A 32 6.19 17.04 16.63
N SER A 33 7.33 16.51 16.19
CA SER A 33 7.66 16.37 14.78
C SER A 33 6.94 15.16 14.16
N VAL A 34 6.66 15.21 12.86
CA VAL A 34 6.03 14.12 12.10
C VAL A 34 6.77 13.88 10.77
N SER A 35 7.18 12.64 10.55
CA SER A 35 7.73 12.15 9.28
C SER A 35 6.73 11.14 8.68
N LYS A 36 6.46 11.22 7.37
CA LYS A 36 5.97 10.05 6.62
C LYS A 36 7.20 9.20 6.26
N GLN A 37 7.11 7.89 6.44
CA GLN A 37 8.09 6.91 5.98
C GLN A 37 7.34 5.79 5.25
N GLU A 38 8.06 5.02 4.44
CA GLU A 38 7.51 3.89 3.69
C GLU A 38 8.42 2.68 3.88
N VAL A 39 7.83 1.48 3.83
CA VAL A 39 8.54 0.21 3.82
C VAL A 39 8.09 -0.57 2.58
N SER A 40 9.07 -1.13 1.87
CA SER A 40 8.92 -1.95 0.66
C SER A 40 10.11 -2.91 0.57
N CYS A 41 9.91 -4.03 -0.12
CA CYS A 41 11.00 -4.93 -0.47
C CYS A 41 11.48 -4.63 -1.90
N THR A 42 12.79 -4.75 -2.14
CA THR A 42 13.43 -4.55 -3.46
C THR A 42 12.83 -5.39 -4.59
N SER A 43 12.22 -6.54 -4.26
CA SER A 43 11.68 -7.50 -5.22
C SER A 43 10.23 -7.23 -5.62
N HIS A 44 9.56 -6.25 -5.02
CA HIS A 44 8.15 -5.92 -5.31
C HIS A 44 8.02 -4.48 -5.80
N ASN A 45 7.72 -4.31 -7.10
CA ASN A 45 7.55 -2.99 -7.72
C ASN A 45 6.26 -2.27 -7.29
N THR A 46 5.28 -3.00 -6.74
CA THR A 46 3.93 -2.52 -6.42
C THR A 46 3.57 -2.59 -4.93
N GLY A 47 4.35 -3.32 -4.13
CA GLY A 47 4.03 -3.63 -2.73
C GLY A 47 4.75 -2.74 -1.72
N SER A 48 4.18 -1.58 -1.39
CA SER A 48 4.68 -0.71 -0.31
C SER A 48 3.58 -0.31 0.67
N THR A 49 3.98 0.04 1.90
CA THR A 49 3.06 0.63 2.87
C THR A 49 3.69 1.79 3.63
N SER A 50 2.89 2.82 3.89
CA SER A 50 3.33 4.06 4.54
C SER A 50 2.98 4.09 6.02
N PHE A 51 3.93 4.49 6.85
CA PHE A 51 3.76 4.72 8.27
C PHE A 51 4.20 6.13 8.67
N PHE A 52 3.79 6.56 9.86
CA PHE A 52 4.06 7.91 10.36
C PHE A 52 4.86 7.86 11.65
N GLN A 53 6.04 8.47 11.63
CA GLN A 53 6.95 8.62 12.77
C GLN A 53 6.61 9.92 13.52
N HIS A 54 6.16 9.82 14.76
CA HIS A 54 5.86 10.96 15.62
C HIS A 54 6.92 11.08 16.72
N THR A 55 7.69 12.17 16.73
CA THR A 55 8.79 12.37 17.68
C THR A 55 8.50 13.52 18.63
N VAL A 56 8.39 13.24 19.93
CA VAL A 56 8.51 14.26 20.99
C VAL A 56 10.00 14.51 21.22
N ASN A 57 10.47 15.69 20.81
CA ASN A 57 11.88 16.07 20.91
C ASN A 57 11.95 17.52 21.44
N SER A 58 12.04 17.70 22.76
CA SER A 58 11.80 19.02 23.38
C SER A 58 12.46 19.24 24.75
N GLY A 59 13.75 18.90 24.87
CA GLY A 59 14.61 19.32 25.99
C GLY A 59 14.19 18.82 27.39
N SER A 60 14.80 19.40 28.42
CA SER A 60 14.79 18.88 29.81
C SER A 60 13.45 18.99 30.56
N ARG A 61 12.38 19.53 29.95
CA ARG A 61 11.11 19.84 30.65
C ARG A 61 9.83 19.35 29.96
N VAL A 62 9.91 18.56 28.90
CA VAL A 62 8.71 18.02 28.21
C VAL A 62 8.52 16.54 28.49
N ARG A 63 7.35 16.20 29.05
CA ARG A 63 6.90 14.83 29.36
C ARG A 63 5.76 14.44 28.42
N LEU A 64 5.70 13.18 27.99
CA LEU A 64 4.59 12.68 27.19
C LEU A 64 3.40 12.35 28.10
N ALA A 65 2.37 13.18 28.06
CA ALA A 65 1.20 13.04 28.95
C ALA A 65 0.21 11.94 28.53
N ALA A 66 0.06 11.70 27.22
CA ALA A 66 -0.81 10.67 26.65
C ALA A 66 -0.51 10.44 25.16
N ILE A 67 -0.72 9.21 24.70
CA ILE A 67 -0.89 8.86 23.28
C ILE A 67 -2.40 8.68 23.04
N LYS A 68 -2.94 9.29 21.99
CA LYS A 68 -4.38 9.27 21.66
C LYS A 68 -4.59 9.25 20.15
N TYR A 69 -5.76 8.81 19.70
CA TYR A 69 -6.23 9.00 18.32
C TYR A 69 -7.75 9.20 18.29
N TYR A 70 -8.29 9.56 17.14
CA TYR A 70 -9.71 9.62 16.83
C TYR A 70 -9.96 8.66 15.66
N GLY A 71 -10.85 7.69 15.82
CA GLY A 71 -11.23 6.81 14.72
C GLY A 71 -12.36 7.42 13.88
N ILE A 72 -12.74 6.77 12.78
CA ILE A 72 -13.88 7.22 11.97
C ILE A 72 -15.16 7.19 12.81
N ARG A 73 -15.73 8.37 13.07
CA ARG A 73 -16.97 8.59 13.84
C ARG A 73 -16.95 8.09 15.30
N THR A 74 -15.80 7.72 15.85
CA THR A 74 -15.69 7.23 17.24
C THR A 74 -15.14 8.29 18.20
N PRO A 75 -15.48 8.21 19.51
CA PRO A 75 -14.83 9.02 20.54
C PRO A 75 -13.31 8.85 20.56
N ARG A 76 -12.61 9.87 21.04
CA ARG A 76 -11.14 9.94 21.10
C ARG A 76 -10.57 8.89 22.05
N LYS A 77 -10.00 7.82 21.49
CA LYS A 77 -9.34 6.76 22.26
C LYS A 77 -7.98 7.19 22.79
N ARG A 78 -7.68 6.79 24.02
CA ARG A 78 -6.35 6.83 24.65
C ARG A 78 -5.73 5.44 24.51
N ILE A 79 -4.53 5.39 23.92
CA ILE A 79 -3.74 4.16 23.86
C ILE A 79 -3.16 3.92 25.25
N ASN A 80 -3.49 2.78 25.86
CA ASN A 80 -2.92 2.29 27.11
C ASN A 80 -1.97 1.13 26.82
N ILE A 81 -0.73 1.25 27.29
CA ILE A 81 0.31 0.23 27.21
C ILE A 81 0.86 0.09 28.63
N ASP A 82 0.74 -1.08 29.23
CA ASP A 82 0.96 -1.21 30.68
C ASP A 82 2.42 -1.00 31.11
N SER A 83 3.39 -1.26 30.24
CA SER A 83 4.81 -0.93 30.49
C SER A 83 5.12 0.56 30.32
N LEU A 84 4.30 1.32 29.58
CA LEU A 84 4.49 2.75 29.32
C LEU A 84 3.58 3.58 30.23
N LYS A 85 4.01 3.82 31.47
CA LYS A 85 3.26 4.66 32.41
C LYS A 85 3.24 6.12 31.95
N LEU A 86 2.07 6.60 31.48
CA LEU A 86 1.82 7.97 31.00
C LEU A 86 0.94 8.76 31.99
N PRO A 87 1.35 9.93 32.50
CA PRO A 87 2.46 10.77 32.00
C PRO A 87 3.85 10.22 32.33
N THR A 88 4.81 10.38 31.40
CA THR A 88 6.20 9.95 31.63
C THR A 88 6.80 10.71 32.82
N LYS A 89 7.45 9.97 33.74
CA LYS A 89 8.13 10.58 34.91
C LYS A 89 9.27 11.51 34.49
N GLU A 90 9.98 11.14 33.43
CA GLU A 90 11.17 11.83 32.92
C GLU A 90 10.89 12.58 31.63
N SER A 91 11.71 13.60 31.38
CA SER A 91 11.72 14.39 30.14
C SER A 91 12.65 13.71 29.11
N ALA A 92 12.17 12.64 28.49
CA ALA A 92 12.94 11.85 27.54
C ALA A 92 12.38 11.95 26.11
N LYS A 93 13.22 11.67 25.11
CA LYS A 93 12.80 11.52 23.72
C LYS A 93 11.81 10.34 23.63
N VAL A 94 10.68 10.56 22.97
CA VAL A 94 9.71 9.50 22.64
C VAL A 94 9.44 9.54 21.15
N THR A 95 9.67 8.43 20.48
CA THR A 95 9.36 8.23 19.06
C THR A 95 8.25 7.20 18.96
N VAL A 96 7.17 7.48 18.24
CA VAL A 96 6.09 6.51 17.99
C VAL A 96 5.84 6.40 16.51
N TYR A 97 6.13 5.24 15.94
CA TYR A 97 5.87 4.91 14.54
C TYR A 97 4.50 4.25 14.45
N THR A 98 3.69 4.62 13.47
CA THR A 98 2.28 4.21 13.40
C THR A 98 1.89 3.71 12.01
N PHE A 99 1.40 2.47 11.95
CA PHE A 99 0.78 1.86 10.78
C PHE A 99 -0.76 1.90 10.92
N TYR A 100 -1.44 2.06 9.80
CA TYR A 100 -2.87 2.33 9.75
C TYR A 100 -3.60 1.31 8.88
N SER A 101 -4.80 0.91 9.30
CA SER A 101 -5.68 0.07 8.48
C SER A 101 -6.30 0.87 7.32
N LEU A 102 -7.01 0.18 6.43
CA LEU A 102 -7.79 0.79 5.34
C LEU A 102 -8.83 1.81 5.87
N GLU A 103 -9.32 1.62 7.10
CA GLU A 103 -10.21 2.56 7.79
C GLU A 103 -9.49 3.77 8.41
N ARG A 104 -8.18 3.93 8.17
CA ARG A 104 -7.36 5.04 8.68
C ARG A 104 -7.28 5.10 10.22
N ASN A 105 -7.60 3.98 10.88
CA ASN A 105 -7.37 3.75 12.31
C ASN A 105 -5.94 3.20 12.51
N PRO A 106 -5.19 3.60 13.55
CA PRO A 106 -3.93 2.94 13.89
C PRO A 106 -4.21 1.50 14.34
N VAL A 107 -3.38 0.54 13.91
CA VAL A 107 -3.52 -0.89 14.30
C VAL A 107 -2.24 -1.50 14.86
N LEU A 108 -1.08 -1.02 14.41
CA LEU A 108 0.23 -1.44 14.86
C LEU A 108 1.11 -0.20 15.08
N ILE A 109 1.79 -0.13 16.22
CA ILE A 109 2.73 0.93 16.56
C ILE A 109 4.04 0.34 17.07
N TYR A 110 5.15 1.04 16.82
CA TYR A 110 6.40 0.85 17.56
C TYR A 110 6.63 2.08 18.42
N VAL A 111 6.88 1.86 19.71
CA VAL A 111 7.28 2.92 20.64
C VAL A 111 8.76 2.76 20.91
N ASP A 112 9.53 3.83 20.68
CA ASP A 112 10.90 3.96 21.19
C ASP A 112 10.93 5.04 22.28
N PHE A 113 11.39 4.66 23.47
CA PHE A 113 11.44 5.52 24.64
C PHE A 113 12.81 5.43 25.32
N LYS A 114 13.45 6.59 25.55
CA LYS A 114 14.82 6.66 26.10
C LYS A 114 14.88 7.19 27.54
N GLY A 115 13.85 6.96 28.35
CA GLY A 115 13.68 7.56 29.70
C GLY A 115 13.50 6.56 30.85
N GLY A 116 14.38 5.55 30.92
CA GLY A 116 14.33 4.52 31.94
C GLY A 116 13.56 3.26 31.52
N ILE A 117 12.87 2.63 32.49
CA ILE A 117 12.43 1.22 32.46
C ILE A 117 11.29 0.93 31.44
N ALA A 118 10.62 1.94 30.88
CA ALA A 118 9.50 1.70 29.97
C ALA A 118 9.98 1.10 28.64
N THR A 119 9.34 0.00 28.21
CA THR A 119 9.85 -0.86 27.15
C THR A 119 9.67 -0.26 25.75
N THR A 120 10.79 0.00 25.07
CA THR A 120 10.81 0.09 23.61
C THR A 120 10.32 -1.23 23.01
N GLY A 121 9.47 -1.19 21.99
CA GLY A 121 8.90 -2.38 21.37
C GLY A 121 7.67 -2.10 20.50
N TRP A 122 7.15 -3.16 19.88
CA TRP A 122 5.94 -3.14 19.06
C TRP A 122 4.69 -3.43 19.89
N TYR A 123 3.60 -2.75 19.58
CA TYR A 123 2.30 -2.93 20.22
C TYR A 123 1.19 -2.92 19.17
N ARG A 124 0.22 -3.81 19.31
CA ARG A 124 -1.01 -3.82 18.52
C ARG A 124 -2.21 -3.46 19.39
N LYS A 125 -3.27 -2.97 18.77
CA LYS A 125 -4.58 -2.87 19.42
C LYS A 125 -5.01 -4.24 19.97
N GLY A 126 -5.41 -4.30 21.24
CA GLY A 126 -6.06 -5.45 21.84
C GLY A 126 -7.58 -5.43 21.69
N ASP A 127 -8.21 -6.54 22.08
CA ASP A 127 -9.66 -6.75 21.97
C ASP A 127 -10.44 -5.93 23.02
N SER A 128 -9.81 -5.66 24.17
CA SER A 128 -10.34 -4.84 25.25
C SER A 128 -10.39 -3.35 24.91
N SER A 129 -11.57 -2.74 24.98
CA SER A 129 -11.72 -1.28 25.03
C SER A 129 -12.68 -0.83 26.13
N ALA A 130 -12.14 -0.13 27.13
CA ALA A 130 -12.84 0.34 28.32
C ALA A 130 -13.18 1.83 28.16
N GLY A 131 -14.33 2.10 27.52
CA GLY A 131 -14.80 3.46 27.25
C GLY A 131 -13.85 4.22 26.32
N ASP A 132 -13.26 5.32 26.81
CA ASP A 132 -12.28 6.14 26.07
C ASP A 132 -10.84 5.60 26.15
N ASN A 133 -10.57 4.53 26.91
CA ASN A 133 -9.28 3.86 26.94
C ASN A 133 -9.31 2.58 26.11
N GLU A 134 -8.22 2.29 25.42
CA GLU A 134 -8.04 1.09 24.60
C GLU A 134 -6.71 0.45 24.96
N GLU A 135 -6.73 -0.86 25.23
CA GLU A 135 -5.54 -1.60 25.66
C GLU A 135 -4.74 -2.07 24.46
N TRP A 136 -3.42 -1.91 24.52
CA TRP A 136 -2.50 -2.25 23.44
C TRP A 136 -1.43 -3.23 23.94
N THR A 137 -1.33 -4.36 23.25
CA THR A 137 -0.57 -5.55 23.68
C THR A 137 0.77 -5.64 22.94
N GLU A 138 1.83 -6.07 23.64
CA GLU A 138 3.18 -6.23 23.06
C GLU A 138 3.18 -7.32 21.97
N VAL A 139 3.67 -6.98 20.77
CA VAL A 139 3.90 -7.94 19.68
C VAL A 139 5.34 -8.43 19.80
N LYS A 140 5.52 -9.51 20.57
CA LYS A 140 6.83 -10.06 20.95
C LYS A 140 7.67 -10.48 19.73
N ASP A 141 7.02 -11.03 18.72
CA ASP A 141 7.63 -11.57 17.50
C ASP A 141 8.52 -10.51 16.80
N LEU A 142 8.05 -9.25 16.78
CA LEU A 142 8.73 -8.13 16.11
C LEU A 142 9.76 -7.40 17.00
N LYS A 143 10.00 -7.84 18.25
CA LYS A 143 10.60 -7.01 19.32
C LYS A 143 11.88 -6.25 18.94
N ASP A 144 12.84 -6.91 18.30
CA ASP A 144 14.14 -6.33 17.92
C ASP A 144 14.15 -5.67 16.53
N LYS A 145 13.04 -5.79 15.79
CA LYS A 145 12.84 -5.37 14.39
C LYS A 145 12.31 -3.93 14.33
N ALA A 146 13.11 -2.98 14.80
CA ALA A 146 12.76 -1.56 14.88
C ALA A 146 12.49 -0.93 13.48
N PRO A 147 11.48 -0.04 13.31
CA PRO A 147 11.07 0.46 11.98
C PRO A 147 12.14 1.23 11.21
N ASP A 148 13.06 1.90 11.90
CA ASP A 148 14.21 2.61 11.31
C ASP A 148 15.25 1.66 10.70
N LYS A 149 15.22 0.36 11.05
CA LYS A 149 15.95 -0.71 10.35
C LYS A 149 15.22 -1.21 9.09
N LEU A 150 13.98 -0.77 8.86
CA LEU A 150 13.08 -1.24 7.78
C LEU A 150 12.75 -0.15 6.74
N THR A 151 13.28 1.07 6.90
CA THR A 151 13.01 2.24 6.02
C THR A 151 13.85 2.32 4.75
N ASN A 152 14.73 1.35 4.51
CA ASN A 152 15.45 1.21 3.24
C ASN A 152 14.85 0.02 2.48
N PRO A 153 14.95 -0.04 1.13
CA PRO A 153 14.53 -1.19 0.34
C PRO A 153 15.24 -2.45 0.86
N THR A 154 14.52 -3.28 1.61
CA THR A 154 15.11 -4.43 2.30
C THR A 154 14.80 -5.67 1.49
N GLY A 155 15.80 -6.52 1.23
CA GLY A 155 15.58 -7.75 0.46
C GLY A 155 14.51 -8.63 1.11
N CYS A 156 13.70 -9.30 0.29
CA CYS A 156 12.58 -10.14 0.74
C CYS A 156 13.02 -11.34 1.60
N ASN A 157 14.32 -11.66 1.58
CA ASN A 157 14.97 -12.64 2.45
C ASN A 157 15.14 -12.13 3.90
N SER A 158 14.78 -10.88 4.19
CA SER A 158 14.82 -10.33 5.55
C SER A 158 13.62 -10.79 6.38
N GLU A 159 13.91 -11.65 7.35
CA GLU A 159 12.96 -12.14 8.36
C GLU A 159 12.17 -11.00 9.04
N GLY A 160 12.83 -9.84 9.26
CA GLY A 160 12.20 -8.64 9.82
C GLY A 160 11.16 -7.96 8.93
N PHE A 161 11.31 -8.02 7.60
CA PHE A 161 10.27 -7.52 6.68
C PHE A 161 9.12 -8.53 6.58
N LYS A 162 9.44 -9.83 6.44
CA LYS A 162 8.44 -10.88 6.27
C LYS A 162 7.44 -10.91 7.42
N GLU A 163 7.91 -10.94 8.66
CA GLU A 163 7.01 -10.91 9.83
C GLU A 163 6.21 -9.61 9.92
N LEU A 164 6.78 -8.45 9.56
CA LEU A 164 6.01 -7.20 9.54
C LEU A 164 4.89 -7.27 8.49
N ALA A 165 5.15 -7.81 7.30
CA ALA A 165 4.14 -8.02 6.26
C ALA A 165 3.05 -9.00 6.73
N ASP A 166 3.43 -10.10 7.36
CA ASP A 166 2.51 -11.09 7.90
C ASP A 166 1.63 -10.49 9.02
N LYS A 167 2.21 -9.80 10.01
CA LYS A 167 1.43 -9.14 11.08
C LYS A 167 0.55 -7.99 10.57
N LEU A 168 0.98 -7.24 9.56
CA LEU A 168 0.15 -6.20 8.94
C LEU A 168 -1.03 -6.82 8.18
N LYS A 169 -0.82 -7.93 7.47
CA LYS A 169 -1.88 -8.71 6.81
C LYS A 169 -2.89 -9.25 7.82
N ASP A 170 -2.43 -9.83 8.93
CA ASP A 170 -3.29 -10.31 10.04
C ASP A 170 -4.15 -9.18 10.63
N LEU A 171 -3.58 -7.97 10.74
CA LEU A 171 -4.26 -6.76 11.22
C LEU A 171 -5.12 -6.06 10.15
N GLY A 172 -5.32 -6.68 8.98
CA GLY A 172 -6.18 -6.17 7.91
C GLY A 172 -5.61 -4.99 7.12
N CYS A 173 -4.32 -4.66 7.28
CA CYS A 173 -3.63 -3.76 6.37
C CYS A 173 -3.39 -4.45 5.03
N LYS A 174 -3.73 -3.76 3.93
CA LYS A 174 -3.39 -4.17 2.56
C LYS A 174 -2.48 -3.11 1.95
N GLY A 175 -1.47 -3.55 1.18
CA GLY A 175 -0.53 -2.66 0.49
C GLY A 175 0.90 -3.18 0.51
N LEU A 176 1.35 -3.76 1.63
CA LEU A 176 2.62 -4.49 1.65
C LEU A 176 2.41 -5.88 1.06
N GLU A 177 3.15 -6.21 -0.01
CA GLU A 177 3.14 -7.55 -0.58
C GLU A 177 3.95 -8.50 0.31
N GLN A 178 3.50 -9.75 0.41
CA GLN A 178 4.25 -10.78 1.14
C GLN A 178 5.42 -11.28 0.29
N CYS A 179 6.53 -11.56 0.96
CA CYS A 179 7.69 -12.21 0.38
C CYS A 179 7.39 -13.68 0.04
N THR A 180 6.72 -13.92 -1.09
CA THR A 180 6.65 -15.26 -1.68
C THR A 180 8.08 -15.69 -2.03
N ALA A 181 8.50 -16.87 -1.56
CA ALA A 181 9.82 -17.41 -1.87
C ALA A 181 9.86 -17.89 -3.34
N VAL A 182 10.09 -16.95 -4.27
CA VAL A 182 10.33 -17.26 -5.68
C VAL A 182 11.69 -17.94 -5.79
N ARG A 183 11.67 -19.27 -5.82
CA ARG A 183 12.84 -20.10 -6.10
C ARG A 183 13.05 -20.13 -7.62
N THR A 184 13.91 -19.23 -8.11
CA THR A 184 14.32 -19.19 -9.51
C THR A 184 15.15 -20.44 -9.80
N LEU A 185 14.64 -21.30 -10.70
CA LEU A 185 15.42 -22.41 -11.24
C LEU A 185 16.31 -21.89 -12.37
N ASP A 186 17.58 -22.22 -12.31
CA ASP A 186 18.61 -22.00 -13.32
C ASP A 186 19.29 -23.35 -13.63
N PRO A 187 18.68 -24.21 -14.45
CA PRO A 187 19.19 -25.56 -14.70
C PRO A 187 20.50 -25.60 -15.50
N GLU A 188 20.92 -24.46 -16.07
CA GLU A 188 22.16 -24.33 -16.85
C GLU A 188 23.36 -24.08 -15.94
N HIS A 189 23.22 -23.21 -14.93
CA HIS A 189 24.31 -22.85 -14.01
C HIS A 189 24.26 -23.60 -12.67
N LEU A 190 23.07 -24.02 -12.21
CA LEU A 190 22.85 -24.69 -10.92
C LEU A 190 22.36 -26.14 -11.06
N GLY A 191 22.06 -26.60 -12.28
CA GLY A 191 21.66 -27.98 -12.55
C GLY A 191 22.84 -28.93 -12.74
N GLN A 192 22.64 -30.20 -12.37
CA GLN A 192 23.52 -31.30 -12.83
C GLN A 192 22.88 -31.94 -14.06
N ASN A 193 23.62 -31.98 -15.18
CA ASN A 193 23.14 -32.51 -16.47
C ASN A 193 21.80 -31.87 -16.92
N GLY A 194 21.64 -30.56 -16.74
CA GLY A 194 20.40 -29.83 -17.07
C GLY A 194 19.25 -30.02 -16.07
N VAL A 195 19.50 -30.64 -14.90
CA VAL A 195 18.49 -30.85 -13.86
C VAL A 195 18.91 -30.17 -12.56
N GLN A 196 18.28 -29.03 -12.24
CA GLN A 196 18.31 -28.49 -10.88
C GLN A 196 17.39 -29.33 -10.00
N ARG A 197 17.91 -29.76 -8.84
CA ARG A 197 17.12 -30.38 -7.78
C ARG A 197 17.06 -29.41 -6.63
N GLU A 198 15.85 -29.11 -6.17
CA GLU A 198 15.65 -28.13 -5.12
C GLU A 198 14.69 -28.67 -4.06
N GLU A 199 15.22 -28.88 -2.86
CA GLU A 199 14.43 -29.35 -1.74
C GLU A 199 13.66 -28.17 -1.12
N VAL A 200 12.34 -28.26 -1.20
CA VAL A 200 11.40 -27.35 -0.54
C VAL A 200 10.97 -28.04 0.76
N PRO A 201 11.46 -27.60 1.94
CA PRO A 201 11.01 -28.18 3.19
C PRO A 201 9.51 -27.90 3.37
N ALA A 202 8.77 -28.90 3.84
CA ALA A 202 7.37 -28.73 4.18
C ALA A 202 7.18 -27.65 5.25
N ALA A 203 6.00 -27.01 5.26
CA ALA A 203 5.58 -26.23 6.42
C ALA A 203 5.41 -27.15 7.64
N ASP A 204 5.50 -26.60 8.85
CA ASP A 204 5.36 -27.36 10.10
C ASP A 204 3.95 -27.95 10.25
N LEU A 205 3.82 -29.27 9.97
CA LEU A 205 2.55 -30.00 9.98
C LEU A 205 2.20 -30.51 11.39
N SER A 206 2.17 -29.61 12.37
CA SER A 206 1.73 -29.94 13.74
C SER A 206 0.26 -30.40 13.86
N ASP A 207 -0.53 -30.24 12.79
CA ASP A 207 -1.93 -30.65 12.66
C ASP A 207 -2.08 -31.93 11.77
N GLN A 208 -1.03 -32.77 11.71
CA GLN A 208 -1.00 -33.96 10.85
C GLN A 208 -2.00 -35.04 11.33
N VAL A 209 -2.99 -35.32 10.47
CA VAL A 209 -3.92 -36.44 10.66
C VAL A 209 -3.12 -37.76 10.61
N PRO A 210 -3.31 -38.69 11.57
CA PRO A 210 -2.70 -40.01 11.52
C PRO A 210 -2.92 -40.70 10.17
N ASP A 211 -1.94 -41.48 9.75
CA ASP A 211 -1.92 -42.24 8.49
C ASP A 211 -1.99 -41.39 7.20
N THR A 212 -1.74 -40.07 7.25
CA THR A 212 -1.55 -39.21 6.07
C THR A 212 -0.07 -38.96 5.79
N GLU A 213 0.40 -39.36 4.61
CA GLU A 213 1.78 -39.13 4.15
C GLU A 213 2.06 -37.64 3.85
N SER A 214 3.16 -37.11 4.38
CA SER A 214 3.47 -35.67 4.42
C SER A 214 4.45 -35.18 3.34
N GLU A 215 5.06 -36.06 2.55
CA GLU A 215 6.12 -35.72 1.59
C GLU A 215 5.61 -35.53 0.15
N THR A 216 5.05 -34.35 -0.15
CA THR A 216 4.67 -33.97 -1.52
C THR A 216 5.92 -33.68 -2.39
N LYS A 217 6.54 -34.73 -2.93
CA LYS A 217 7.78 -34.64 -3.73
C LYS A 217 7.54 -34.16 -5.16
N ILE A 218 7.41 -32.84 -5.35
CA ILE A 218 7.22 -32.21 -6.66
C ILE A 218 8.53 -32.22 -7.45
N LEU A 219 8.53 -32.84 -8.65
CA LEU A 219 9.61 -32.73 -9.62
C LEU A 219 9.23 -31.73 -10.72
N LEU A 220 9.90 -30.57 -10.74
CA LEU A 220 9.75 -29.57 -11.80
C LEU A 220 10.85 -29.76 -12.85
N GLN A 221 10.47 -30.23 -14.04
CA GLN A 221 11.34 -30.25 -15.21
C GLN A 221 10.92 -29.14 -16.17
N GLY A 222 11.70 -28.06 -16.23
CA GLY A 222 11.55 -27.02 -17.24
C GLY A 222 12.36 -27.37 -18.48
N THR A 223 11.69 -27.68 -19.60
CA THR A 223 12.33 -27.61 -20.92
C THR A 223 12.46 -26.13 -21.33
N PRO A 224 13.67 -25.62 -21.60
CA PRO A 224 13.83 -24.24 -22.04
C PRO A 224 13.19 -24.05 -23.42
N VAL A 225 12.34 -23.02 -23.56
CA VAL A 225 11.75 -22.64 -24.85
C VAL A 225 12.77 -21.79 -25.60
N ALA A 226 13.67 -22.46 -26.31
CA ALA A 226 14.60 -21.80 -27.22
C ALA A 226 13.81 -21.21 -28.40
N GLN A 227 13.62 -19.88 -28.41
CA GLN A 227 13.20 -19.18 -29.61
C GLN A 227 14.39 -19.15 -30.57
N MET A 228 14.37 -19.98 -31.62
CA MET A 228 15.32 -19.85 -32.70
C MET A 228 14.97 -18.60 -33.51
N ALA A 229 15.81 -17.57 -33.41
CA ALA A 229 15.86 -16.52 -34.41
C ALA A 229 16.61 -17.09 -35.63
N GLU A 230 15.91 -17.30 -36.73
CA GLU A 230 16.49 -17.78 -37.98
C GLU A 230 16.89 -16.60 -38.87
N ASP A 231 18.20 -16.37 -39.00
CA ASP A 231 18.79 -15.28 -39.78
C ASP A 231 18.40 -15.40 -41.27
N ALA A 232 17.70 -14.39 -41.78
CA ALA A 232 17.40 -14.26 -43.19
C ALA A 232 18.60 -13.66 -43.96
N ILE A 233 18.89 -14.23 -45.13
CA ILE A 233 20.17 -14.08 -45.83
C ILE A 233 20.23 -12.78 -46.66
N ASP A 234 21.45 -12.27 -46.80
CA ASP A 234 21.89 -11.12 -47.60
C ASP A 234 21.48 -11.16 -49.09
N SER A 235 21.35 -9.99 -49.74
CA SER A 235 21.02 -9.81 -51.16
C SER A 235 21.30 -8.37 -51.65
N GLU A 236 22.50 -8.12 -52.18
CA GLU A 236 22.80 -6.91 -52.97
C GLU A 236 22.30 -7.03 -54.43
N ASP A 237 21.73 -5.96 -55.01
CA ASP A 237 22.04 -5.54 -56.40
C ASP A 237 21.44 -4.15 -56.80
N LYS A 238 22.35 -3.22 -57.17
CA LYS A 238 22.38 -2.17 -58.25
C LYS A 238 21.10 -1.46 -58.75
N GLU A 239 21.08 -0.10 -58.84
CA GLU A 239 21.25 0.78 -60.06
C GLU A 239 20.10 0.61 -61.10
N GLU A 240 19.39 1.59 -61.70
CA GLU A 240 19.59 2.96 -62.29
C GLU A 240 18.24 3.78 -62.18
N GLU A 241 17.99 5.04 -62.58
CA GLU A 241 18.69 6.36 -62.69
C GLU A 241 17.64 7.52 -62.96
N GLU A 242 17.75 8.68 -62.28
CA GLU A 242 16.99 9.99 -62.44
C GLU A 242 15.43 9.96 -62.39
N ASP A 243 14.62 11.05 -62.33
CA ASP A 243 14.74 12.53 -62.52
C ASP A 243 13.83 13.31 -61.51
N GLY A 244 13.79 14.65 -61.53
CA GLY A 244 13.31 15.54 -60.46
C GLY A 244 11.83 16.03 -60.47
N PRO A 245 11.57 17.36 -60.37
CA PRO A 245 11.06 17.87 -59.09
C PRO A 245 9.85 18.82 -59.14
N GLU A 246 9.07 18.91 -58.04
CA GLU A 246 8.51 20.19 -57.55
C GLU A 246 8.09 20.17 -56.06
N ALA A 247 7.69 21.32 -55.51
CA ALA A 247 7.54 21.57 -54.07
C ALA A 247 6.08 21.59 -53.56
N LEU A 248 5.90 21.54 -52.22
CA LEU A 248 5.02 22.39 -51.38
C LEU A 248 5.21 22.01 -49.88
N PRO A 249 4.64 22.75 -48.88
CA PRO A 249 5.39 23.06 -47.65
C PRO A 249 5.18 22.13 -46.44
N GLN A 250 6.05 22.36 -45.45
CA GLN A 250 6.13 21.66 -44.16
C GLN A 250 4.89 21.87 -43.28
N VAL A 251 4.38 20.77 -42.71
CA VAL A 251 3.62 20.75 -41.45
C VAL A 251 4.53 20.15 -40.39
N GLY A 252 4.72 20.83 -39.25
CA GLY A 252 5.68 20.40 -38.23
C GLY A 252 5.13 20.50 -36.81
N GLY A 253 5.51 19.53 -35.97
CA GLY A 253 5.46 19.65 -34.51
C GLY A 253 4.20 19.12 -33.80
N GLN A 254 4.08 17.80 -33.68
CA GLN A 254 3.50 17.19 -32.48
C GLN A 254 4.51 16.19 -31.90
N ASP A 255 4.82 16.37 -30.61
CA ASP A 255 5.73 15.51 -29.84
C ASP A 255 4.89 14.59 -28.93
N PRO A 256 5.23 13.29 -28.77
CA PRO A 256 4.40 12.33 -28.04
C PRO A 256 4.75 12.28 -26.53
N GLY A 257 3.78 11.97 -25.66
CA GLY A 257 4.11 11.82 -24.23
C GLY A 257 2.99 11.64 -23.20
N THR A 258 1.97 10.80 -23.43
CA THR A 258 1.10 10.34 -22.31
C THR A 258 0.54 8.95 -22.57
N VAL A 259 1.07 7.95 -21.84
CA VAL A 259 0.53 6.59 -21.70
C VAL A 259 0.74 6.18 -20.23
N GLY A 260 -0.22 5.56 -19.54
CA GLY A 260 -1.58 5.24 -19.93
C GLY A 260 -2.40 4.74 -18.74
N GLY A 261 -3.72 4.67 -18.88
CA GLY A 261 -4.62 4.22 -17.80
C GLY A 261 -6.11 4.26 -18.12
N THR A 262 -6.49 4.23 -19.40
CA THR A 262 -7.88 4.44 -19.86
C THR A 262 -8.58 3.19 -20.38
N SER A 263 -7.85 2.11 -20.68
CA SER A 263 -8.34 0.87 -21.30
C SER A 263 -9.64 0.34 -20.69
N ASP A 264 -9.68 0.23 -19.37
CA ASP A 264 -10.76 -0.42 -18.64
C ASP A 264 -12.03 0.45 -18.59
N LEU A 265 -11.86 1.78 -18.69
CA LEU A 265 -12.96 2.75 -18.77
C LEU A 265 -13.52 2.85 -20.18
N GLU A 266 -12.66 2.85 -21.20
CA GLU A 266 -13.05 2.87 -22.62
C GLU A 266 -13.78 1.56 -23.00
N ALA A 267 -13.27 0.41 -22.57
CA ALA A 267 -13.93 -0.88 -22.76
C ALA A 267 -15.31 -0.95 -22.08
N LEU A 268 -15.46 -0.39 -20.87
CA LEU A 268 -16.75 -0.32 -20.18
C LEU A 268 -17.71 0.66 -20.87
N ALA A 269 -17.21 1.80 -21.35
CA ALA A 269 -18.01 2.79 -22.07
C ALA A 269 -18.57 2.23 -23.39
N LEU A 270 -17.76 1.49 -24.15
CA LEU A 270 -18.19 0.80 -25.37
C LEU A 270 -19.30 -0.23 -25.09
N GLN A 271 -19.14 -1.08 -24.05
CA GLN A 271 -20.19 -2.04 -23.67
C GLN A 271 -21.51 -1.35 -23.28
N ILE A 272 -21.46 -0.19 -22.62
CA ILE A 272 -22.65 0.59 -22.27
C ILE A 272 -23.27 1.26 -23.51
N LYS A 273 -22.45 1.72 -24.45
CA LYS A 273 -22.87 2.33 -25.71
C LYS A 273 -23.73 1.36 -26.53
N ASP A 274 -23.21 0.16 -26.76
CA ASP A 274 -23.87 -0.88 -27.56
C ASP A 274 -25.12 -1.43 -26.85
N ALA A 275 -25.06 -1.62 -25.52
CA ALA A 275 -26.17 -2.16 -24.74
C ALA A 275 -27.38 -1.20 -24.59
N LEU A 276 -27.20 0.10 -24.84
CA LEU A 276 -28.24 1.13 -24.72
C LEU A 276 -28.59 1.83 -26.04
N GLY A 277 -27.84 1.60 -27.11
CA GLY A 277 -28.07 2.25 -28.42
C GLY A 277 -27.83 3.77 -28.39
N LEU A 278 -27.02 4.27 -27.45
CA LEU A 278 -26.76 5.70 -27.27
C LEU A 278 -25.57 6.14 -28.14
N SER A 279 -25.76 7.14 -28.99
CA SER A 279 -24.72 7.61 -29.91
C SER A 279 -23.59 8.40 -29.23
N ASP A 280 -23.90 9.06 -28.11
CA ASP A 280 -23.11 10.14 -27.52
C ASP A 280 -22.88 9.99 -26.00
N LEU A 281 -21.67 10.36 -25.55
CA LEU A 281 -21.20 10.28 -24.16
C LEU A 281 -21.88 11.30 -23.24
N ASP A 282 -22.19 12.50 -23.73
CA ASP A 282 -22.88 13.52 -22.90
C ASP A 282 -24.32 13.07 -22.58
N THR A 283 -24.97 12.36 -23.50
CA THR A 283 -26.27 11.71 -23.24
C THR A 283 -26.15 10.60 -22.19
N ILE A 284 -25.09 9.79 -22.23
CA ILE A 284 -24.80 8.77 -21.20
C ILE A 284 -24.58 9.44 -19.83
N PHE A 285 -23.78 10.51 -19.76
CA PHE A 285 -23.56 11.27 -18.52
C PHE A 285 -24.82 11.94 -17.99
N ALA A 286 -25.67 12.51 -18.86
CA ALA A 286 -26.94 13.11 -18.48
C ALA A 286 -27.88 12.09 -17.82
N VAL A 287 -27.99 10.87 -18.36
CA VAL A 287 -28.79 9.78 -17.78
C VAL A 287 -28.22 9.31 -16.43
N ILE A 288 -26.89 9.24 -16.29
CA ILE A 288 -26.23 8.80 -15.05
C ILE A 288 -26.31 9.86 -13.93
N CYS A 289 -26.18 11.15 -14.27
CA CYS A 289 -26.10 12.24 -13.29
C CYS A 289 -27.43 12.95 -13.01
N GLY A 290 -28.33 13.07 -14.00
CA GLY A 290 -29.60 13.80 -13.87
C GLY A 290 -30.68 13.08 -13.05
N GLY A 291 -30.57 11.76 -12.90
CA GLY A 291 -31.53 10.93 -12.17
C GLY A 291 -32.64 10.36 -13.05
N LEU A 292 -32.93 9.07 -12.89
CA LEU A 292 -33.84 8.30 -13.76
C LEU A 292 -35.33 8.61 -13.51
N THR A 293 -35.79 9.80 -13.91
CA THR A 293 -37.22 10.08 -14.02
C THR A 293 -37.78 9.59 -15.36
N LYS A 294 -38.42 8.41 -15.35
CA LYS A 294 -39.26 7.85 -16.44
C LYS A 294 -38.55 7.29 -17.69
N VAL A 295 -37.49 6.48 -17.52
CA VAL A 295 -37.10 5.50 -18.56
C VAL A 295 -37.37 4.08 -18.03
N GLY A 296 -38.20 3.32 -18.76
CA GLY A 296 -38.65 1.99 -18.37
C GLY A 296 -37.62 0.90 -18.66
N LEU A 297 -36.63 0.74 -17.79
CA LEU A 297 -35.64 -0.35 -17.87
C LEU A 297 -36.29 -1.68 -17.46
N THR A 298 -36.75 -2.46 -18.44
CA THR A 298 -37.52 -3.70 -18.25
C THR A 298 -36.67 -4.97 -18.08
N SER A 299 -35.35 -4.90 -18.22
CA SER A 299 -34.45 -6.06 -18.15
C SER A 299 -33.60 -6.08 -16.87
N ALA A 300 -33.53 -7.23 -16.19
CA ALA A 300 -32.72 -7.38 -14.97
C ALA A 300 -31.21 -7.16 -15.20
N THR A 301 -30.72 -7.41 -16.42
CA THR A 301 -29.33 -7.18 -16.82
C THR A 301 -28.94 -5.71 -16.78
N THR A 302 -29.78 -4.82 -17.30
CA THR A 302 -29.52 -3.36 -17.27
C THR A 302 -29.57 -2.81 -15.85
N TYR A 303 -30.49 -3.29 -15.01
CA TYR A 303 -30.53 -2.92 -13.58
C TYR A 303 -29.23 -3.31 -12.85
N LEU A 304 -28.68 -4.51 -13.11
CA LEU A 304 -27.42 -4.96 -12.51
C LEU A 304 -26.21 -4.16 -13.01
N ALA A 305 -26.18 -3.76 -14.29
CA ALA A 305 -25.15 -2.89 -14.84
C ALA A 305 -25.19 -1.50 -14.19
N VAL A 306 -26.37 -0.86 -14.15
CA VAL A 306 -26.58 0.44 -13.49
C VAL A 306 -26.26 0.38 -11.99
N TRP A 307 -26.58 -0.71 -11.30
CA TRP A 307 -26.24 -0.88 -9.87
C TRP A 307 -24.74 -1.05 -9.62
N LYS A 308 -24.03 -1.82 -10.47
CA LYS A 308 -22.56 -1.92 -10.43
C LYS A 308 -21.90 -0.56 -10.68
N LEU A 309 -22.35 0.16 -11.72
CA LEU A 309 -21.83 1.48 -12.07
C LEU A 309 -22.13 2.51 -10.96
N TYR A 310 -23.34 2.52 -10.40
CA TYR A 310 -23.69 3.33 -9.23
C TYR A 310 -22.78 3.03 -8.03
N LYS A 311 -22.47 1.75 -7.75
CA LYS A 311 -21.50 1.38 -6.71
C LYS A 311 -20.11 1.91 -7.00
N PHE A 312 -19.65 1.85 -8.25
CA PHE A 312 -18.35 2.38 -8.69
C PHE A 312 -18.28 3.91 -8.53
N CYS A 313 -19.24 4.65 -9.08
CA CYS A 313 -19.34 6.10 -8.92
C CYS A 313 -19.50 6.52 -7.44
N LYS A 314 -20.18 5.72 -6.61
CA LYS A 314 -20.30 5.92 -5.15
C LYS A 314 -19.04 5.56 -4.38
N SER A 315 -18.13 4.78 -4.98
CA SER A 315 -16.76 4.59 -4.47
C SER A 315 -15.92 5.83 -4.78
N LEU A 316 -15.95 6.30 -6.03
CA LEU A 316 -15.23 7.51 -6.47
C LEU A 316 -15.68 8.77 -5.71
N ARG A 317 -16.98 8.94 -5.46
CA ARG A 317 -17.52 10.06 -4.63
C ARG A 317 -17.16 9.99 -3.13
N LYS A 318 -16.30 9.04 -2.69
CA LYS A 318 -15.65 9.08 -1.36
C LYS A 318 -14.28 9.77 -1.38
N ASP A 319 -13.74 10.08 -2.56
CA ASP A 319 -12.49 10.84 -2.67
C ASP A 319 -12.75 12.34 -2.43
N PRO A 320 -12.03 13.03 -1.50
CA PRO A 320 -12.35 14.41 -1.14
C PRO A 320 -12.20 15.45 -2.25
N TRP A 321 -11.54 15.13 -3.36
CA TRP A 321 -11.23 16.08 -4.43
C TRP A 321 -12.43 16.52 -5.28
N VAL A 322 -13.50 15.71 -5.35
CA VAL A 322 -14.68 16.01 -6.20
C VAL A 322 -15.66 16.95 -5.48
N ARG A 323 -15.16 18.10 -5.00
CA ARG A 323 -15.94 19.15 -4.31
C ARG A 323 -15.47 20.59 -4.58
N GLN A 324 -14.59 20.82 -5.56
CA GLN A 324 -14.18 22.16 -6.00
C GLN A 324 -14.16 22.30 -7.54
N ILE A 325 -15.26 21.89 -8.17
CA ILE A 325 -15.82 22.48 -9.39
C ILE A 325 -17.32 22.60 -9.13
#